data_AF-A0A6A7NAY7-F1
#
_entry.id   AF-A0A6A7NAY7-F1
#
_cell.length_a   1.000
_cell.length_b   1.000
_cell.length_c   1.000
_cell.angle_alpha   90.00
_cell.angle_beta   90.00
_cell.angle_gamma   90.00
#
_symmetry.space_group_name_H-M   'P 1'
#
loop_
_entity.id
_entity.type
_entity.pdbx_description
1 polymer ?
#
loop_
_entity_poly.entity_id
_entity_poly.type
_entity_poly.pdbx_seq_one_letter_code
_entity_poly.pdbx_strand_id
1 'polypeptide(L)'
;MAMHDKIKNVMIATASALAALALSGCGQSGPSESDVQAAMLRQLEAMAGKADAAKQKDEFAKVKVVKCEKGQLDAFVCEIDGPMGHAVGRFKKESEGWVFLGAGG
;
A
#
# COMPACT_ATOMS: atom_id res chain seq x y z
N MET A 1 5.76 -43.48 33.83
CA MET A 1 6.64 -42.48 33.20
C MET A 1 6.76 -41.31 34.16
N ALA A 2 7.91 -41.18 34.82
CA ALA A 2 8.20 -40.09 35.74
C ALA A 2 9.53 -39.47 35.30
N MET A 3 9.55 -38.16 35.08
CA MET A 3 10.69 -37.31 35.37
C MET A 3 10.19 -35.85 35.38
N HIS A 4 10.24 -35.28 36.58
CA HIS A 4 10.13 -33.86 36.83
C HIS A 4 11.40 -33.18 36.33
N ASP A 5 11.30 -32.01 35.70
CA ASP A 5 12.31 -30.99 35.94
C ASP A 5 11.72 -29.57 35.94
N LYS A 6 12.18 -28.80 36.92
CA LYS A 6 11.77 -27.45 37.26
C LYS A 6 12.62 -26.48 36.46
N ILE A 7 12.01 -25.53 35.75
CA ILE A 7 12.70 -24.25 35.49
C ILE A 7 11.79 -23.10 35.92
N LYS A 8 12.19 -22.53 37.06
CA LYS A 8 11.71 -21.27 37.62
C LYS A 8 12.25 -20.09 36.81
N ASN A 9 11.52 -18.98 36.89
CA ASN A 9 11.93 -17.61 36.58
C ASN A 9 12.17 -17.29 35.09
N VAL A 10 11.29 -16.46 34.54
CA VAL A 10 11.59 -15.02 34.42
C VAL A 10 10.29 -14.30 34.08
N MET A 11 9.87 -13.41 34.97
CA MET A 11 8.87 -12.38 34.67
C MET A 11 9.50 -11.43 33.65
N ILE A 12 9.06 -11.49 32.40
CA ILE A 12 9.23 -10.39 31.45
C ILE A 12 7.84 -9.83 31.21
N ALA A 13 7.55 -8.74 31.93
CA ALA A 13 6.51 -7.81 31.59
C ALA A 13 7.03 -6.88 30.49
N THR A 14 6.50 -7.03 29.29
CA THR A 14 6.55 -6.05 28.20
C THR A 14 5.24 -6.25 27.42
N ALA A 15 4.18 -5.50 27.76
CA ALA A 15 3.84 -4.20 27.17
C ALA A 15 3.67 -4.27 25.64
N SER A 16 2.47 -3.85 25.20
CA SER A 16 2.05 -3.51 23.82
C SER A 16 1.17 -4.54 23.11
N ALA A 17 -0.05 -4.74 23.62
CA ALA A 17 -1.18 -5.21 22.81
C ALA A 17 -1.71 -4.05 21.94
N LEU A 18 -0.94 -3.67 20.91
CA LEU A 18 -1.47 -2.94 19.76
C LEU A 18 -1.87 -4.00 18.73
N ALA A 19 -3.06 -4.58 18.91
CA ALA A 19 -3.74 -5.30 17.86
C ALA A 19 -4.27 -4.27 16.85
N ALA A 20 -3.36 -3.69 16.07
CA ALA A 20 -3.73 -3.02 14.84
C ALA A 20 -4.21 -4.10 13.87
N LEU A 21 -5.38 -3.86 13.29
CA LEU A 21 -6.06 -4.71 12.32
C LEU A 21 -5.16 -4.96 11.10
N ALA A 22 -4.28 -5.95 11.20
CA ALA A 22 -3.58 -6.50 10.06
C ALA A 22 -4.53 -7.44 9.31
N LEU A 23 -5.52 -6.86 8.62
CA LEU A 23 -6.15 -7.51 7.48
C LEU A 23 -5.20 -7.41 6.27
N SER A 24 -3.92 -7.74 6.47
CA SER A 24 -2.99 -8.00 5.40
C SER A 24 -3.27 -9.43 4.94
N GLY A 25 -4.01 -9.55 3.84
CA GLY A 25 -4.07 -10.81 3.09
C GLY A 25 -2.64 -11.28 2.83
N CYS A 26 -2.23 -12.33 3.52
CA CYS A 26 -0.95 -12.97 3.32
C CYS A 26 -0.93 -13.62 1.93
N GLY A 27 -0.10 -13.10 1.04
CA GLY A 27 0.25 -13.79 -0.21
C GLY A 27 0.96 -12.92 -1.24
N GLN A 28 0.57 -11.65 -1.37
CA GLN A 28 1.25 -10.72 -2.27
C GLN A 28 0.91 -9.30 -1.85
N SER A 29 1.84 -8.64 -1.15
CA SER A 29 1.63 -7.27 -0.68
C SER A 29 1.42 -6.36 -1.90
N GLY A 30 0.19 -5.86 -2.05
CA GLY A 30 -0.14 -4.83 -3.04
C GLY A 30 0.65 -3.53 -2.80
N PRO A 31 0.46 -2.53 -3.66
CA PRO A 31 1.14 -1.25 -3.48
C PRO A 31 0.73 -0.62 -2.15
N SER A 32 1.69 -0.01 -1.45
CA SER A 32 1.41 0.87 -0.33
C SER A 32 0.77 2.19 -0.81
N GLU A 33 0.21 2.99 0.10
CA GLU A 33 -0.25 4.34 -0.26
C GLU A 33 0.85 5.18 -0.91
N SER A 34 2.07 5.17 -0.34
CA SER A 34 3.21 5.86 -0.94
C SER A 34 3.57 5.36 -2.33
N ASP A 35 3.39 4.06 -2.60
CA ASP A 35 3.62 3.50 -3.93
C ASP A 35 2.58 3.98 -4.93
N VAL A 36 1.30 4.01 -4.52
CA VAL A 36 0.19 4.53 -5.34
C VAL A 36 0.41 6.00 -5.66
N GLN A 37 0.71 6.83 -4.65
CA GLN A 37 0.98 8.25 -4.83
C GLN A 37 2.16 8.50 -5.77
N ALA A 38 3.26 7.78 -5.59
CA ALA A 38 4.43 7.90 -6.44
C ALA A 38 4.15 7.45 -7.89
N ALA A 39 3.39 6.37 -8.07
CA ALA A 39 3.02 5.86 -9.39
C ALA A 39 2.12 6.85 -10.14
N MET A 40 1.14 7.44 -9.47
CA MET A 40 0.27 8.47 -10.06
C MET A 40 1.05 9.74 -10.41
N LEU A 41 1.95 10.19 -9.53
CA LEU A 41 2.78 11.36 -9.78
C LEU A 41 3.71 11.15 -10.98
N ARG A 42 4.38 9.99 -11.08
CA ARG A 42 5.22 9.63 -12.24
C ARG A 42 4.42 9.62 -13.53
N GLN A 43 3.20 9.09 -13.50
CA GLN A 43 2.33 9.10 -14.66
C GLN A 43 1.96 10.53 -15.06
N LEU A 44 1.70 11.43 -14.11
CA LEU A 44 1.44 12.83 -14.41
C LEU A 44 2.68 13.53 -14.96
N GLU A 45 3.87 13.27 -14.40
CA GLU A 45 5.15 13.78 -14.92
C GLU A 45 5.37 13.35 -16.38
N ALA A 46 5.01 12.12 -16.73
CA ALA A 46 5.14 11.61 -18.09
C ALA A 46 4.14 12.25 -19.08
N MET A 47 2.93 12.62 -18.62
CA MET A 47 1.88 13.19 -19.49
C MET A 47 1.94 14.72 -19.60
N ALA A 48 2.07 15.41 -18.46
CA ALA A 48 1.98 16.87 -18.37
C ALA A 48 3.34 17.52 -18.12
N GLY A 49 4.38 16.74 -17.85
CA GLY A 49 5.70 17.24 -17.50
C GLY A 49 5.88 17.50 -16.00
N LYS A 50 7.14 17.64 -15.59
CA LYS A 50 7.52 17.77 -14.17
C LYS A 50 6.97 19.02 -13.48
N ALA A 51 6.79 20.12 -14.23
CA ALA A 51 6.30 21.37 -13.68
C ALA A 51 4.85 21.26 -13.19
N ASP A 52 3.99 20.58 -13.95
CA ASP A 52 2.59 20.39 -13.57
C ASP A 52 2.41 19.28 -12.55
N ALA A 53 3.23 18.23 -12.61
CA ALA A 53 3.27 17.21 -11.56
C ALA A 53 3.67 17.79 -10.19
N ALA A 54 4.63 18.71 -10.16
CA ALA A 54 5.05 19.37 -8.92
C ALA A 54 3.90 20.17 -8.27
N LYS A 55 3.02 20.79 -9.07
CA LYS A 55 1.84 21.51 -8.55
C LYS A 55 0.81 20.57 -7.93
N GLN A 56 0.71 19.35 -8.48
CA GLN A 56 -0.26 18.33 -8.07
C GLN A 56 0.27 17.40 -6.96
N LYS A 57 1.54 17.52 -6.59
CA LYS A 57 2.20 16.65 -5.61
C LYS A 57 1.49 16.67 -4.25
N ASP A 58 1.07 17.84 -3.79
CA ASP A 58 0.37 18.00 -2.51
C ASP A 58 -1.07 17.46 -2.55
N GLU A 59 -1.70 17.44 -3.74
CA GLU A 59 -3.00 16.79 -3.93
C GLU A 59 -2.85 15.27 -3.92
N PHE A 60 -1.84 14.73 -4.60
CA PHE A 60 -1.54 13.30 -4.54
C PHE A 60 -1.09 12.85 -3.15
N ALA A 61 -0.42 13.68 -2.35
CA ALA A 61 -0.06 13.32 -0.98
C ALA A 61 -1.28 13.05 -0.07
N LYS A 62 -2.45 13.58 -0.45
CA LYS A 62 -3.73 13.37 0.27
C LYS A 62 -4.51 12.17 -0.24
N VAL A 63 -4.01 11.50 -1.27
CA VAL A 63 -4.62 10.30 -1.82
C VAL A 63 -4.46 9.14 -0.85
N LYS A 64 -5.57 8.46 -0.58
CA LYS A 64 -5.66 7.30 0.29
C LYS A 64 -6.07 6.07 -0.48
N VAL A 65 -5.47 4.94 -0.12
CA VAL A 65 -5.87 3.63 -0.64
C VAL A 65 -6.95 3.08 0.28
N VAL A 66 -8.17 2.94 -0.26
CA VAL A 66 -9.31 2.35 0.47
C VAL A 66 -9.20 0.84 0.47
N LYS A 67 -8.89 0.27 -0.69
CA LYS A 67 -8.83 -1.16 -0.93
C LYS A 67 -7.86 -1.44 -2.07
N CYS A 68 -7.07 -2.50 -1.98
CA CYS A 68 -6.31 -3.03 -3.12
C CYS A 68 -6.52 -4.53 -3.21
N GLU A 69 -6.82 -5.01 -4.41
CA GLU A 69 -7.01 -6.43 -4.69
C GLU A 69 -6.12 -6.84 -5.87
N LYS A 70 -5.62 -8.07 -5.85
CA LYS A 70 -4.87 -8.59 -6.99
C LYS A 70 -5.84 -8.79 -8.16
N GLY A 71 -5.59 -8.08 -9.25
CA GLY A 71 -6.31 -8.21 -10.51
C GLY A 71 -5.66 -9.22 -11.46
N GLN A 72 -6.05 -9.16 -12.74
CA GLN A 72 -5.45 -9.98 -13.80
C GLN A 72 -4.05 -9.45 -14.18
N LEU A 73 -3.26 -10.29 -14.86
CA LEU A 73 -1.96 -9.91 -15.45
C LEU A 73 -0.93 -9.35 -14.45
N ASP A 74 -0.95 -9.86 -13.21
CA ASP A 74 -0.08 -9.42 -12.11
C ASP A 74 -0.19 -7.92 -11.77
N ALA A 75 -1.31 -7.30 -12.12
CA ALA A 75 -1.68 -5.99 -11.65
C ALA A 75 -2.53 -6.07 -10.36
N PHE A 76 -2.54 -4.99 -9.60
CA PHE A 76 -3.44 -4.73 -8.50
C PHE A 76 -4.45 -3.68 -8.93
N VAL A 77 -5.71 -3.89 -8.57
CA VAL A 77 -6.79 -2.92 -8.71
C VAL A 77 -6.97 -2.28 -7.35
N CYS A 78 -6.74 -0.98 -7.26
CA CYS A 78 -6.84 -0.22 -6.02
C CYS A 78 -7.96 0.81 -6.12
N GLU A 79 -8.87 0.76 -5.15
CA GLU A 79 -9.82 1.82 -4.86
C GLU A 79 -9.12 2.91 -4.07
N ILE A 80 -9.25 4.14 -4.54
CA ILE A 80 -8.50 5.29 -4.12
C ILE A 80 -9.48 6.41 -3.80
N ASP A 81 -9.26 7.11 -2.70
CA ASP A 81 -10.02 8.29 -2.32
C ASP A 81 -9.09 9.49 -2.14
N GLY A 82 -9.52 10.68 -2.52
CA GLY A 82 -8.67 11.87 -2.49
C GLY A 82 -9.41 13.17 -2.80
N PRO A 83 -8.68 14.30 -2.85
CA PRO A 83 -9.28 15.62 -3.10
C PRO A 83 -10.01 15.71 -4.44
N MET A 84 -9.61 14.89 -5.43
CA MET A 84 -10.23 14.81 -6.74
C MET A 84 -11.42 13.84 -6.80
N GLY A 85 -11.81 13.25 -5.67
CA GLY A 85 -12.87 12.27 -5.54
C GLY A 85 -12.36 10.82 -5.48
N HIS A 86 -13.30 9.90 -5.54
CA HIS A 86 -13.04 8.47 -5.53
C HIS A 86 -12.72 7.94 -6.93
N ALA A 87 -11.68 7.12 -7.04
CA ALA A 87 -11.20 6.54 -8.30
C ALA A 87 -10.75 5.09 -8.11
N VAL A 88 -10.85 4.29 -9.17
CA VAL A 88 -10.29 2.93 -9.21
C VAL A 88 -9.11 2.90 -10.18
N GLY A 89 -7.93 2.60 -9.65
CA GLY A 89 -6.68 2.60 -10.39
C GLY A 89 -6.06 1.21 -10.53
N ARG A 90 -5.41 0.95 -11.67
CA ARG A 90 -4.63 -0.29 -11.88
C ARG A 90 -3.14 -0.02 -11.70
N PHE A 91 -2.47 -0.86 -10.91
CA PHE A 91 -1.07 -0.73 -10.54
C PHE A 91 -0.33 -2.02 -10.80
N LYS A 92 0.81 -1.96 -11.49
CA LYS A 92 1.67 -3.12 -11.70
C LYS A 92 3.04 -2.87 -11.13
N LYS A 93 3.61 -3.89 -10.48
CA LYS A 93 4.97 -3.83 -9.97
C LYS A 93 5.94 -4.15 -11.11
N GLU A 94 6.80 -3.20 -11.42
CA GLU A 94 7.89 -3.34 -12.38
C GLU A 94 9.25 -3.19 -11.69
N SER A 95 10.34 -3.31 -12.45
CA SER A 95 11.71 -3.21 -11.94
C SER A 95 12.02 -1.85 -11.29
N GLU A 96 11.42 -0.78 -11.80
CA GLU A 96 11.62 0.60 -11.32
C GLU A 96 10.62 0.99 -10.20
N GLY A 97 9.75 0.06 -9.80
CA GLY A 97 8.72 0.27 -8.79
C GLY A 97 7.32 0.09 -9.36
N TRP A 98 6.33 0.66 -8.67
CA TRP A 98 4.93 0.57 -9.09
C TRP A 98 4.62 1.56 -10.21
N VAL A 99 3.93 1.06 -11.23
CA VAL A 99 3.49 1.81 -12.40
C VAL A 99 1.97 1.89 -12.38
N PHE A 100 1.45 3.09 -12.62
CA PHE A 100 0.02 3.34 -12.77
C PHE A 100 -0.37 3.11 -14.22
N LEU A 101 -1.22 2.10 -14.46
CA LEU A 101 -1.69 1.69 -15.78
C LEU A 101 -2.96 2.44 -16.23
N GLY A 102 -3.46 3.35 -15.40
CA GLY A 102 -4.67 4.14 -15.66
C GLY A 102 -5.84 3.81 -14.73
N ALA A 103 -6.83 4.70 -14.73
CA ALA A 103 -8.09 4.53 -14.03
C ALA A 103 -9.15 3.97 -15.00
N GLY A 104 -9.86 2.92 -14.60
CA GLY A 104 -10.89 2.27 -15.43
C GLY A 104 -10.88 0.74 -15.31
N GLY A 105 -12.08 0.15 -15.36
CA GLY A 105 -12.31 -1.31 -15.35
C GLY A 105 -11.59 -2.03 -16.49
#